data_AF-A0A3N5RP10-F1
#
_entry.id   AF-A0A3N5RP10-F1
#
_cell.length_a   1.000
_cell.length_b   1.000
_cell.length_c   1.000
_cell.angle_alpha   90.00
_cell.angle_beta   90.00
_cell.angle_gamma   90.00
#
_symmetry.space_group_name_H-M   'P 1'
#
loop_
_entity.id
_entity.type
_entity.pdbx_description
1 polymer ?
#
loop_
_entity_poly.entity_id
_entity_poly.type
_entity_poly.pdbx_seq_one_letter_code
_entity_poly.pdbx_strand_id
1 'polypeptide(L)'
;MARTVFLGNARTRLPFKGVAALYRAFYEGISGESRNPLFYVSSSPWNLYDLLSDFFHLQDIPIGPVLFLRDWGLTATEILPLDNRDYKTKICRQILDDFPSLQFILVGDSSQQDPEIYSELVKFYPERILAVYIRNVSKDLERPEAIRKLAEEVLDAGSTLILADDTLPMARHAIEQGWIRAAAFPEIKAEKKADEAPPGTLEKALKGDEEAPTLVLKGEKSEDGDQKAELQPPADNLIDSGE
;
A
#
# COMPACT_ATOMS: atom_id res chain seq x y z
N MET A 1 -4.54 -11.77 -11.84
CA MET A 1 -3.41 -10.81 -11.94
C MET A 1 -3.26 -9.87 -10.73
N ALA A 2 -4.34 -9.40 -10.08
CA ALA A 2 -4.23 -8.58 -8.86
C ALA A 2 -3.59 -9.30 -7.64
N ARG A 3 -3.79 -10.62 -7.52
CA ARG A 3 -3.28 -11.44 -6.41
C ARG A 3 -1.75 -11.56 -6.41
N THR A 4 -1.10 -11.57 -7.57
CA THR A 4 0.35 -11.74 -7.69
C THR A 4 1.12 -10.46 -7.32
N VAL A 5 0.52 -9.28 -7.55
CA VAL A 5 1.12 -7.99 -7.17
C VAL A 5 1.09 -7.77 -5.65
N PHE A 6 0.01 -8.19 -4.98
CA PHE A 6 -0.14 -8.02 -3.52
C PHE A 6 0.48 -9.14 -2.68
N LEU A 7 0.58 -10.38 -3.18
CA LEU A 7 1.02 -11.54 -2.38
C LEU A 7 2.35 -12.16 -2.87
N GLY A 8 2.84 -11.81 -4.06
CA GLY A 8 4.03 -12.45 -4.66
C GLY A 8 5.38 -11.82 -4.30
N ASN A 9 5.40 -10.64 -3.70
CA ASN A 9 6.58 -10.07 -3.05
C ASN A 9 6.33 -10.14 -1.55
N ALA A 10 6.99 -11.05 -0.84
CA ALA A 10 6.80 -11.27 0.58
C ALA A 10 6.87 -9.97 1.42
N ARG A 11 5.72 -9.34 1.73
CA ARG A 11 5.49 -8.24 2.70
C ARG A 11 6.39 -6.99 2.56
N THR A 12 5.82 -5.81 2.29
CA THR A 12 6.41 -4.48 2.58
C THR A 12 7.40 -3.86 1.58
N ARG A 13 6.92 -3.45 0.39
CA ARG A 13 7.47 -2.23 -0.22
C ARG A 13 6.36 -1.29 -0.60
N LEU A 14 6.47 -0.05 -0.13
CA LEU A 14 5.58 1.00 -0.56
C LEU A 14 5.92 1.36 -2.00
N PRO A 15 4.92 1.41 -2.91
CA PRO A 15 5.17 1.83 -4.28
C PRO A 15 5.70 3.28 -4.31
N PHE A 16 5.31 4.09 -3.32
CA PHE A 16 5.83 5.42 -3.09
C PHE A 16 6.76 5.44 -1.87
N LYS A 17 8.06 5.54 -2.11
CA LYS A 17 9.10 5.36 -1.08
C LYS A 17 9.06 6.45 0.00
N GLY A 18 9.07 6.06 1.26
CA GLY A 18 8.99 6.94 2.43
C GLY A 18 7.61 7.57 2.67
N VAL A 19 6.55 7.03 2.04
CA VAL A 19 5.21 7.59 2.15
C VAL A 19 4.59 7.38 3.54
N ALA A 20 4.96 6.31 4.25
CA ALA A 20 4.40 6.09 5.58
C ALA A 20 4.92 7.15 6.56
N ALA A 21 6.22 7.40 6.58
CA ALA A 21 6.81 8.52 7.33
C ALA A 21 6.22 9.88 6.93
N LEU A 22 5.98 10.11 5.63
CA LEU A 22 5.35 11.35 5.17
C LEU A 22 3.91 11.49 5.71
N TYR A 23 3.12 10.42 5.68
CA TYR A 23 1.75 10.42 6.20
C TYR A 23 1.71 10.54 7.72
N ARG A 24 2.64 9.92 8.46
CA ARG A 24 2.83 10.17 9.90
C ARG A 24 3.12 11.64 10.16
N ALA A 25 4.02 12.25 9.41
CA ALA A 25 4.34 13.67 9.55
C ALA A 25 3.13 14.58 9.28
N PHE A 26 2.30 14.26 8.28
CA PHE A 26 1.05 14.99 8.04
C PHE A 26 0.04 14.79 9.17
N TYR A 27 -0.11 13.57 9.67
CA TYR A 27 -0.99 13.26 10.78
C TYR A 27 -0.59 14.02 12.05
N GLU A 28 0.69 14.00 12.41
CA GLU A 28 1.23 14.74 13.56
C GLU A 28 1.15 16.26 13.39
N GLY A 29 1.28 16.74 12.14
CA GLY A 29 1.27 18.16 11.80
C GLY A 29 2.45 18.93 12.40
N ILE A 30 2.39 20.27 12.34
CA ILE A 30 3.45 21.13 12.86
C ILE A 30 3.63 21.07 14.37
N SER A 31 2.58 20.74 15.12
CA SER A 31 2.62 20.64 16.58
C SER A 31 3.23 19.31 17.06
N GLY A 32 3.22 18.27 16.22
CA GLY A 32 3.54 16.89 16.62
C GLY A 32 2.32 16.12 17.16
N GLU A 33 1.23 16.81 17.51
CA GLU A 33 0.06 16.21 18.15
C GLU A 33 -1.26 16.66 17.50
N SER A 34 -1.21 17.28 16.31
CA SER A 34 -2.39 17.85 15.64
C SER A 34 -3.43 16.78 15.30
N ARG A 35 -2.98 15.55 15.00
CA ARG A 35 -3.82 14.40 14.58
C ARG A 35 -4.73 14.76 13.41
N ASN A 36 -4.14 15.36 12.38
CA ASN A 36 -4.84 15.78 11.18
C ASN A 36 -5.55 14.58 10.53
N PRO A 37 -6.83 14.71 10.13
CA PRO A 37 -7.55 13.63 9.46
C PRO A 37 -6.87 13.23 8.14
N LEU A 38 -6.67 11.92 7.95
CA LEU A 38 -6.24 11.34 6.68
C LEU A 38 -7.41 10.59 6.04
N PHE A 39 -7.73 10.90 4.78
CA PHE A 39 -8.79 10.25 4.03
C PHE A 39 -8.18 9.42 2.90
N TYR A 40 -8.41 8.11 2.94
CA TYR A 40 -7.93 7.20 1.90
C TYR A 40 -9.08 6.85 0.96
N VAL A 41 -8.98 7.26 -0.30
CA VAL A 41 -10.02 7.02 -1.32
C VAL A 41 -9.49 6.08 -2.39
N SER A 42 -10.10 4.90 -2.51
CA SER A 42 -9.71 3.89 -3.48
C SER A 42 -10.91 3.35 -4.26
N SER A 43 -10.70 3.08 -5.55
CA SER A 43 -11.67 2.38 -6.40
C SER A 43 -11.61 0.86 -6.21
N SER A 44 -10.73 0.36 -5.34
CA SER A 44 -10.58 -1.05 -5.04
C SER A 44 -11.85 -1.64 -4.38
N PRO A 45 -12.16 -2.91 -4.64
CA PRO A 45 -13.25 -3.62 -3.97
C PRO A 45 -13.14 -3.63 -2.43
N TRP A 46 -14.27 -3.53 -1.75
CA TRP A 46 -14.35 -3.55 -0.28
C TRP A 46 -13.78 -4.81 0.37
N ASN A 47 -13.79 -5.96 -0.32
CA ASN A 47 -13.22 -7.21 0.20
C ASN A 47 -11.68 -7.16 0.37
N LEU A 48 -11.02 -6.08 -0.04
CA LEU A 48 -9.61 -5.81 0.24
C LEU A 48 -9.39 -5.01 1.53
N TYR A 49 -10.45 -4.67 2.27
CA TYR A 49 -10.35 -3.86 3.49
C TYR A 49 -9.38 -4.46 4.51
N ASP A 50 -9.57 -5.72 4.91
CA ASP A 50 -8.73 -6.35 5.93
C ASP A 50 -7.26 -6.41 5.48
N LEU A 51 -7.02 -6.72 4.20
CA LEU A 51 -5.67 -6.74 3.62
C LEU A 51 -5.00 -5.36 3.66
N LEU A 52 -5.74 -4.31 3.32
CA LEU A 52 -5.23 -2.93 3.32
C LEU A 52 -5.01 -2.42 4.76
N SER A 53 -5.91 -2.77 5.68
CA SER A 53 -5.78 -2.46 7.09
C SER A 53 -4.53 -3.10 7.69
N ASP A 54 -4.32 -4.40 7.47
CA ASP A 54 -3.12 -5.12 7.90
C ASP A 54 -1.86 -4.50 7.29
N PHE A 55 -1.92 -4.12 6.02
CA PHE A 55 -0.81 -3.45 5.35
C PHE A 55 -0.49 -2.09 5.99
N PHE A 56 -1.49 -1.26 6.29
CA PHE A 56 -1.27 0.03 6.95
C PHE A 56 -0.65 -0.14 8.33
N HIS A 57 -1.13 -1.11 9.13
CA HIS A 57 -0.52 -1.42 10.42
C HIS A 57 0.92 -1.89 10.28
N LEU A 58 1.21 -2.80 9.34
CA LEU A 58 2.56 -3.31 9.10
C LEU A 58 3.53 -2.24 8.60
N GLN A 59 3.04 -1.17 7.98
CA GLN A 59 3.83 -0.06 7.47
C GLN A 59 3.83 1.17 8.40
N ASP A 60 3.19 1.06 9.57
CA ASP A 60 3.01 2.17 10.49
C ASP A 60 2.44 3.42 9.80
N ILE A 61 1.51 3.18 8.87
CA ILE A 61 0.73 4.24 8.23
C ILE A 61 -0.42 4.56 9.17
N PRO A 62 -0.60 5.84 9.58
CA PRO A 62 -1.73 6.20 10.41
C PRO A 62 -3.01 5.82 9.70
N ILE A 63 -3.79 4.92 10.29
CA ILE A 63 -5.13 4.66 9.82
C ILE A 63 -5.95 5.88 10.23
N GLY A 64 -6.01 6.85 9.31
CA GLY A 64 -6.94 7.97 9.40
C GLY A 64 -8.38 7.48 9.54
N PRO A 65 -9.33 8.38 9.83
CA PRO A 65 -10.67 7.99 10.24
C PRO A 65 -11.44 7.17 9.19
N VAL A 66 -11.12 7.25 7.88
CA VAL A 66 -11.92 6.59 6.84
C VAL A 66 -11.09 6.08 5.66
N LEU A 67 -11.27 4.79 5.35
CA LEU A 67 -10.85 4.15 4.10
C LEU A 67 -12.10 3.90 3.24
N PHE A 68 -12.25 4.67 2.17
CA PHE A 68 -13.35 4.52 1.21
C PHE A 68 -12.97 3.49 0.14
N LEU A 69 -13.68 2.37 0.14
CA LEU A 69 -13.56 1.31 -0.85
C LEU A 69 -14.86 1.17 -1.64
N ARG A 70 -14.73 0.70 -2.87
CA ARG A 70 -15.85 0.49 -3.77
C ARG A 70 -16.62 -0.78 -3.42
N ASP A 71 -17.93 -0.67 -3.33
CA ASP A 71 -18.78 -1.87 -3.35
C ASP A 71 -18.88 -2.38 -4.80
N TRP A 72 -18.43 -3.60 -5.05
CA TRP A 72 -18.69 -4.30 -6.30
C TRP A 72 -19.82 -5.29 -6.03
N GLY A 73 -21.05 -4.78 -5.99
CA GLY A 73 -22.24 -5.58 -5.78
C GLY A 73 -22.71 -6.24 -7.08
N LEU A 74 -23.02 -7.54 -7.03
CA LEU A 74 -23.80 -8.25 -8.06
C LEU A 74 -25.30 -7.85 -7.98
N THR A 75 -25.60 -6.55 -8.04
CA THR A 75 -26.97 -6.05 -8.09
C THR A 75 -27.37 -5.86 -9.55
N ALA A 76 -28.43 -6.55 -9.98
CA ALA A 76 -28.97 -6.52 -11.35
C ALA A 76 -29.36 -5.12 -11.86
N THR A 77 -29.29 -4.09 -11.02
CA THR A 77 -29.53 -2.68 -11.32
C THR A 77 -28.27 -1.88 -11.65
N GLU A 78 -27.06 -2.39 -11.43
CA GLU A 78 -25.78 -1.69 -11.70
C GLU A 78 -25.07 -2.21 -12.96
N ILE A 79 -25.84 -2.47 -14.02
CA ILE A 79 -25.30 -2.94 -15.33
C ILE A 79 -24.44 -1.85 -16.03
N LEU A 80 -24.37 -0.64 -15.48
CA LEU A 80 -23.44 0.39 -15.93
C LEU A 80 -22.27 0.46 -14.95
N PRO A 81 -21.04 0.06 -15.34
CA PRO A 81 -19.87 0.32 -14.51
C PRO A 81 -19.73 1.83 -14.37
N LEU A 82 -20.09 2.38 -13.20
CA LEU A 82 -19.75 3.77 -12.86
C LEU A 82 -18.26 3.94 -13.13
N ASP A 83 -17.91 4.93 -13.97
CA ASP A 83 -16.52 5.26 -14.27
C ASP A 83 -15.78 5.44 -12.94
N ASN A 84 -14.60 4.82 -12.81
CA ASN A 84 -13.79 4.90 -11.59
C ASN A 84 -13.49 6.35 -11.23
N ARG A 85 -13.36 7.21 -12.26
CA ARG A 85 -13.22 8.65 -12.10
C ARG A 85 -14.44 9.26 -11.41
N ASP A 86 -15.63 9.06 -11.95
CA ASP A 86 -16.86 9.66 -11.41
C ASP A 86 -17.12 9.22 -9.97
N TYR A 87 -16.86 7.96 -9.66
CA TYR A 87 -16.96 7.43 -8.29
C TYR A 87 -16.00 8.12 -7.33
N LYS A 88 -14.69 8.15 -7.65
CA LYS A 88 -13.69 8.82 -6.81
C LYS A 88 -13.97 10.32 -6.68
N THR A 89 -14.30 10.99 -7.77
CA THR A 89 -14.67 12.42 -7.76
C THR A 89 -15.83 12.65 -6.81
N LYS A 90 -16.90 11.85 -6.88
CA LYS A 90 -18.06 11.98 -6.00
C LYS A 90 -17.68 11.85 -4.52
N ILE A 91 -16.85 10.87 -4.17
CA ILE A 91 -16.39 10.68 -2.78
C ILE A 91 -15.53 11.87 -2.33
N CYS A 92 -14.57 12.30 -3.13
CA CYS A 92 -13.72 13.44 -2.77
C CYS A 92 -14.53 14.71 -2.57
N ARG A 93 -15.53 14.97 -3.42
CA ARG A 93 -16.47 16.10 -3.26
C ARG A 93 -17.28 15.97 -1.97
N GLN A 94 -17.82 14.79 -1.70
CA GLN A 94 -18.55 14.54 -0.46
C GLN A 94 -17.68 14.82 0.77
N ILE A 95 -16.43 14.38 0.82
CA ILE A 95 -15.51 14.68 1.92
C ILE A 95 -15.29 16.20 2.04
N LEU A 96 -15.06 16.90 0.93
CA LEU A 96 -14.86 18.35 0.94
C LEU A 96 -16.10 19.11 1.42
N ASP A 97 -17.29 18.62 1.09
CA ASP A 97 -18.59 19.20 1.48
C ASP A 97 -18.93 18.89 2.95
N ASP A 98 -18.65 17.68 3.43
CA ASP A 98 -18.90 17.24 4.81
C ASP A 98 -17.97 17.93 5.82
N PHE A 99 -16.78 18.37 5.39
CA PHE A 99 -15.80 19.08 6.22
C PHE A 99 -15.49 20.49 5.68
N PRO A 100 -16.47 21.42 5.68
CA PRO A 100 -16.35 22.71 5.01
C PRO A 100 -15.31 23.66 5.64
N SER A 101 -14.98 23.46 6.92
CA SER A 101 -13.99 24.27 7.64
C SER A 101 -12.55 23.78 7.47
N LEU A 102 -12.33 22.61 6.88
CA LEU A 102 -10.99 22.05 6.70
C LEU A 102 -10.41 22.42 5.33
N GLN A 103 -9.11 22.69 5.32
CA GLN A 103 -8.32 22.80 4.10
C GLN A 103 -7.59 21.47 3.84
N PHE A 104 -7.31 21.19 2.57
CA PHE A 104 -6.89 19.87 2.12
C PHE A 104 -5.59 19.93 1.32
N ILE A 105 -4.76 18.91 1.51
CA ILE A 105 -3.65 18.57 0.62
C ILE A 105 -4.05 17.29 -0.09
N LEU A 106 -4.00 17.29 -1.42
CA LEU A 106 -4.36 16.13 -2.23
C LEU A 106 -3.10 15.36 -2.59
N VAL A 107 -3.07 14.05 -2.36
CA VAL A 107 -1.91 13.19 -2.68
C VAL A 107 -2.37 12.03 -3.56
N GLY A 108 -1.86 11.97 -4.80
CA GLY A 108 -2.27 10.99 -5.80
C GLY A 108 -1.14 10.49 -6.69
N ASP A 109 -1.49 9.70 -7.70
CA ASP A 109 -0.57 8.98 -8.59
C ASP A 109 -0.81 9.36 -10.06
N SER A 110 0.25 9.66 -10.80
CA SER A 110 0.19 10.10 -12.21
C SER A 110 -0.33 9.04 -13.18
N SER A 111 -0.22 7.75 -12.84
CA SER A 111 -0.76 6.64 -13.66
C SER A 111 -2.25 6.43 -13.49
N GLN A 112 -2.84 6.99 -12.44
CA GLN A 112 -4.28 6.92 -12.19
C GLN A 112 -5.00 8.17 -12.69
N GLN A 113 -6.32 8.19 -12.58
CA GLN A 113 -7.16 9.35 -12.95
C GLN A 113 -7.07 10.51 -11.93
N ASP A 114 -6.13 10.45 -10.98
CA ASP A 114 -6.00 11.44 -9.91
C ASP A 114 -5.72 12.86 -10.46
N PRO A 115 -4.90 13.08 -11.52
CA PRO A 115 -4.74 14.41 -12.10
C PRO A 115 -6.03 15.03 -12.64
N GLU A 116 -6.88 14.25 -13.32
CA GLU A 116 -8.19 14.74 -13.79
C GLU A 116 -9.13 15.06 -12.64
N ILE A 117 -9.17 14.18 -11.64
CA ILE A 117 -10.02 14.37 -10.46
C ILE A 117 -9.58 15.63 -9.73
N TYR A 118 -8.29 15.79 -9.46
CA TYR A 118 -7.78 16.93 -8.69
C TYR A 118 -7.89 18.25 -9.46
N SER A 119 -7.76 18.23 -10.79
CA SER A 119 -8.04 19.40 -11.63
C SER A 119 -9.49 19.88 -11.44
N GLU A 120 -10.44 18.95 -11.36
CA GLU A 120 -11.85 19.26 -11.10
C GLU A 120 -12.06 19.77 -9.67
N LEU A 121 -11.46 19.13 -8.67
CA LEU A 121 -11.61 19.53 -7.27
C LEU A 121 -11.03 20.93 -7.01
N VAL A 122 -9.84 21.23 -7.51
CA VAL A 122 -9.21 22.54 -7.36
C VAL A 122 -10.08 23.64 -7.97
N LYS A 123 -10.67 23.37 -9.13
CA LYS A 123 -11.56 24.32 -9.81
C LYS A 123 -12.85 24.60 -9.03
N PHE A 124 -13.47 23.59 -8.44
CA PHE A 124 -14.72 23.75 -7.70
C PHE A 124 -14.54 24.19 -6.25
N TYR A 125 -13.37 23.92 -5.66
CA TYR A 125 -13.03 24.26 -4.28
C TYR A 125 -11.73 25.07 -4.23
N PRO A 126 -11.69 26.26 -4.87
CA PRO A 126 -10.51 27.12 -4.78
C PRO A 126 -10.27 27.53 -3.32
N GLU A 127 -9.02 27.84 -2.96
CA GLU A 127 -8.58 28.20 -1.60
C GLU A 127 -8.71 27.09 -0.51
N ARG A 128 -9.55 26.09 -0.74
CA ARG A 128 -9.69 24.90 0.12
C ARG A 128 -8.56 23.90 -0.12
N ILE A 129 -8.01 23.85 -1.34
CA ILE A 129 -6.93 22.94 -1.71
C ILE A 129 -5.58 23.67 -1.60
N LEU A 130 -4.83 23.38 -0.54
CA LEU A 130 -3.55 24.04 -0.24
C LEU A 130 -2.43 23.62 -1.18
N ALA A 131 -2.41 22.34 -1.53
CA ALA A 131 -1.44 21.77 -2.46
C ALA A 131 -1.97 20.48 -3.08
N VAL A 132 -1.43 20.17 -4.25
CA VAL A 132 -1.63 18.91 -4.95
C VAL A 132 -0.28 18.24 -5.14
N TYR A 133 -0.12 17.04 -4.61
CA TYR A 133 1.07 16.22 -4.72
C TYR A 133 0.78 15.02 -5.59
N ILE A 134 1.46 14.93 -6.73
CA ILE A 134 1.35 13.81 -7.65
C ILE A 134 2.66 13.05 -7.62
N ARG A 135 2.58 11.76 -7.29
CA ARG A 135 3.68 10.83 -7.54
C ARG A 135 3.82 10.61 -9.03
N ASN A 136 5.01 10.81 -9.56
CA ASN A 136 5.36 10.46 -10.91
C ASN A 136 5.88 9.01 -10.98
N VAL A 137 5.18 8.14 -11.70
CA VAL A 137 5.56 6.71 -11.79
C VAL A 137 6.32 6.33 -13.05
N SER A 138 6.41 7.23 -14.03
CA SER A 138 7.12 6.98 -15.28
C SER A 138 8.09 8.12 -15.57
N LYS A 139 9.24 7.77 -16.18
CA LYS A 139 10.18 8.77 -16.69
C LYS A 139 9.60 9.54 -17.87
N ASP A 140 8.77 8.86 -18.66
CA ASP A 140 7.99 9.45 -19.73
C ASP A 140 6.57 9.66 -19.20
N LEU A 141 6.16 10.92 -19.04
CA LEU A 141 4.81 11.23 -18.59
C LEU A 141 3.82 10.59 -19.56
N GLU A 142 3.15 9.52 -19.13
CA GLU A 142 2.19 8.79 -19.97
C GLU A 142 0.99 9.67 -20.35
N ARG A 143 0.71 10.69 -19.53
CA ARG A 143 -0.49 11.54 -19.62
C ARG A 143 -0.13 13.02 -19.40
N PRO A 144 0.70 13.61 -20.28
CA PRO A 144 1.25 14.96 -20.07
C PRO A 144 0.16 16.03 -20.15
N GLU A 145 -0.88 15.85 -20.97
CA GLU A 145 -1.99 16.80 -21.09
C GLU A 145 -2.80 16.92 -19.79
N ALA A 146 -3.00 15.80 -19.09
CA ALA A 146 -3.71 15.77 -17.82
C ALA A 146 -2.95 16.52 -16.72
N ILE A 147 -1.64 16.30 -16.64
CA ILE A 147 -0.75 17.01 -15.72
C ILE A 147 -0.67 18.50 -16.07
N ARG A 148 -0.58 18.84 -17.36
CA ARG A 148 -0.56 20.23 -17.83
C ARG A 148 -1.84 20.97 -17.42
N LYS A 149 -2.99 20.36 -17.65
CA LYS A 149 -4.29 20.93 -17.25
C LYS A 149 -4.41 21.07 -15.73
N LEU A 150 -3.97 20.07 -14.98
CA LEU A 150 -3.92 20.17 -13.51
C LEU A 150 -3.04 21.34 -13.07
N ALA A 151 -1.87 21.51 -13.67
CA ALA A 151 -0.96 22.61 -13.35
C ALA A 151 -1.60 23.97 -13.61
N GLU A 152 -2.30 24.15 -14.73
CA GLU A 152 -3.04 25.38 -15.05
C GLU A 152 -4.07 25.69 -13.97
N GLU A 153 -4.97 24.75 -13.66
CA GLU A 153 -6.05 24.97 -12.69
C GLU A 153 -5.51 25.19 -11.25
N VAL A 154 -4.40 24.53 -10.89
CA VAL A 154 -3.71 24.73 -9.59
C VAL A 154 -3.12 26.12 -9.47
N LEU A 155 -2.46 26.61 -10.52
CA LEU A 155 -1.89 27.95 -10.55
C LEU A 155 -2.99 29.02 -10.52
N ASP A 156 -4.06 28.84 -11.29
CA ASP A 156 -5.21 29.76 -11.32
C ASP A 156 -5.92 29.85 -9.96
N ALA A 157 -5.95 28.76 -9.20
CA ALA A 157 -6.51 28.72 -7.85
C ALA A 157 -5.55 29.23 -6.75
N GLY A 158 -4.32 29.63 -7.10
CA GLY A 158 -3.31 30.08 -6.13
C GLY A 158 -2.74 28.97 -5.25
N SER A 159 -2.87 27.71 -5.69
CA SER A 159 -2.38 26.52 -4.99
C SER A 159 -1.04 26.06 -5.58
N THR A 160 -0.43 25.01 -5.02
CA THR A 160 0.87 24.49 -5.48
C THR A 160 0.78 23.04 -5.94
N LEU A 161 1.31 22.75 -7.13
CA LEU A 161 1.45 21.39 -7.66
C LEU A 161 2.90 20.92 -7.50
N ILE A 162 3.10 19.75 -6.89
CA ILE A 162 4.39 19.07 -6.87
C ILE A 162 4.24 17.72 -7.56
N LEU A 163 4.94 17.57 -8.68
CA LEU A 163 5.14 16.29 -9.34
C LEU A 163 6.50 15.73 -8.91
N ALA A 164 6.53 14.59 -8.24
CA ALA A 164 7.76 14.03 -7.69
C ALA A 164 7.85 12.51 -7.79
N ASP A 165 9.06 12.01 -8.05
CA ASP A 165 9.33 10.57 -8.11
C ASP A 165 9.42 9.93 -6.70
N ASP A 166 9.64 10.76 -5.67
CA ASP A 166 9.72 10.36 -4.27
C ASP A 166 9.10 11.40 -3.33
N THR A 167 9.07 11.09 -2.03
CA THR A 167 8.42 11.89 -0.98
C THR A 167 9.21 13.14 -0.56
N LEU A 168 10.49 13.28 -0.91
CA LEU A 168 11.35 14.33 -0.37
C LEU A 168 10.98 15.74 -0.87
N PRO A 169 10.66 15.97 -2.15
CA PRO A 169 10.16 17.27 -2.61
C PRO A 169 8.86 17.69 -1.92
N MET A 170 7.94 16.74 -1.73
CA MET A 170 6.67 16.97 -1.03
C MET A 170 6.92 17.34 0.43
N ALA A 171 7.79 16.60 1.12
CA ALA A 171 8.16 16.87 2.51
C ALA A 171 8.83 18.24 2.68
N ARG A 172 9.76 18.61 1.79
CA ARG A 172 10.41 19.94 1.82
C ARG A 172 9.41 21.07 1.73
N HIS A 173 8.52 21.01 0.74
CA HIS A 173 7.49 22.01 0.58
C HIS A 173 6.55 22.07 1.79
N ALA A 174 6.10 20.92 2.30
CA ALA A 174 5.24 20.89 3.47
C ALA A 174 5.91 21.49 4.74
N ILE A 175 7.24 21.38 4.87
CA ILE A 175 8.01 22.04 5.93
C ILE A 175 8.09 23.55 5.70
N GLU A 176 8.36 23.98 4.46
CA GLU A 176 8.43 25.40 4.08
C GLU A 176 7.10 26.12 4.34
N GLN A 177 5.97 25.44 4.11
CA GLN A 177 4.63 25.96 4.41
C GLN A 177 4.23 25.81 5.89
N GLY A 178 5.05 25.17 6.72
CA GLY A 178 4.75 24.96 8.13
C GLY A 178 3.61 23.98 8.41
N TRP A 179 3.36 23.03 7.52
CA TRP A 179 2.33 22.00 7.70
C TRP A 179 2.83 20.78 8.47
N ILE A 180 4.13 20.47 8.34
CA ILE A 180 4.80 19.40 9.07
C ILE A 180 6.09 19.92 9.72
N ARG A 181 6.56 19.23 10.77
CA ARG A 181 7.81 19.62 11.47
C ARG A 181 9.03 19.34 10.61
N ALA A 182 10.00 20.27 10.62
CA ALA A 182 11.31 20.05 10.01
C ALA A 182 12.03 18.81 10.56
N ALA A 183 11.77 18.45 11.83
CA ALA A 183 12.33 17.27 12.48
C ALA A 183 11.83 15.93 11.90
N ALA A 184 10.75 15.91 11.12
CA ALA A 184 10.27 14.70 10.44
C ALA A 184 11.11 14.37 9.19
N PHE A 185 11.83 15.36 8.61
CA PHE A 185 12.56 15.18 7.36
C PHE A 185 13.63 14.08 7.39
N PRO A 186 14.46 13.94 8.46
CA PRO A 186 15.44 12.85 8.55
C PRO A 186 14.78 11.46 8.57
N GLU A 187 13.63 11.32 9.21
CA GLU A 187 12.88 10.06 9.26
C GLU A 187 12.35 9.68 7.87
N ILE A 188 11.69 10.62 7.18
CA ILE A 188 11.18 10.41 5.81
C ILE A 188 12.32 10.00 4.87
N LYS A 189 13.49 10.65 5.01
CA LYS A 189 14.68 10.29 4.23
C LYS A 189 15.23 8.90 4.58
N ALA A 190 15.23 8.52 5.85
CA ALA A 190 15.69 7.21 6.29
C ALA A 190 14.77 6.09 5.78
N GLU A 191 13.46 6.27 5.86
CA GLU A 191 12.47 5.31 5.38
C GLU A 191 12.52 5.17 3.85
N LYS A 192 12.61 6.29 3.11
CA LYS A 192 12.83 6.25 1.66
C LYS A 192 14.05 5.40 1.30
N LYS A 193 15.16 5.55 2.02
CA LYS A 193 16.38 4.77 1.80
C LYS A 193 16.17 3.29 2.12
N ALA A 194 15.41 2.97 3.16
CA ALA A 194 15.06 1.59 3.50
C ALA A 194 14.23 0.92 2.39
N ASP A 195 13.24 1.64 1.85
CA ASP A 195 12.41 1.16 0.73
C ASP A 195 13.22 0.93 -0.57
N GLU A 196 14.34 1.64 -0.74
CA GLU A 196 15.26 1.52 -1.87
C GLU A 196 16.23 0.33 -1.77
N ALA A 197 16.51 -0.18 -0.57
CA ALA A 197 17.48 -1.26 -0.38
C ALA A 197 17.00 -2.55 -1.10
N PRO A 198 17.88 -3.37 -1.70
CA PRO A 198 17.48 -4.64 -2.34
C PRO A 198 17.02 -5.70 -1.32
N PRO A 199 16.32 -6.77 -1.76
CA PRO A 199 15.72 -7.76 -0.87
C PRO A 199 16.73 -8.43 0.05
N GLY A 200 16.36 -8.65 1.30
CA GLY A 200 17.17 -9.33 2.32
C GLY A 200 17.38 -10.82 2.03
N THR A 201 18.35 -11.44 2.69
CA THR A 201 18.71 -12.87 2.53
C THR A 201 17.53 -13.81 2.81
N LEU A 202 16.62 -13.43 3.72
CA LEU A 202 15.40 -14.16 4.03
C LEU A 202 14.36 -14.12 2.88
N GLU A 203 14.25 -12.99 2.18
CA GLU A 203 13.39 -12.84 1.00
C GLU A 203 13.96 -13.59 -0.22
N LYS A 204 15.29 -13.71 -0.32
CA LYS A 204 15.93 -14.59 -1.31
C LYS A 204 15.63 -16.06 -1.05
N ALA A 205 15.61 -16.48 0.21
CA ALA A 205 15.24 -17.86 0.57
C ALA A 205 13.76 -18.16 0.32
N LEU A 206 12.87 -17.17 0.49
CA LEU A 206 11.44 -17.28 0.15
C LEU A 206 11.14 -17.20 -1.35
N LYS A 207 12.10 -16.68 -2.16
CA LYS A 207 12.06 -16.70 -3.64
C LYS A 207 12.68 -17.97 -4.24
N GLY A 208 13.09 -18.93 -3.41
CA GLY A 208 13.63 -20.22 -3.85
C GLY A 208 12.53 -21.16 -4.35
N ASP A 209 12.62 -21.46 -5.64
CA ASP A 209 12.02 -22.56 -6.42
C ASP A 209 10.49 -22.60 -6.62
N GLU A 210 10.08 -22.24 -7.84
CA GLU A 210 8.80 -22.58 -8.49
C GLU A 210 8.66 -24.08 -8.82
N GLU A 211 9.12 -24.98 -7.95
CA GLU A 211 8.66 -26.37 -7.99
C GLU A 211 7.95 -26.67 -6.68
N ALA A 212 6.63 -26.81 -6.77
CA ALA A 212 5.83 -27.38 -5.69
C ALA A 212 6.51 -28.69 -5.25
N PRO A 213 6.90 -28.85 -3.98
CA PRO A 213 7.51 -30.09 -3.55
C PRO A 213 6.47 -31.20 -3.75
N THR A 214 6.74 -32.09 -4.69
CA THR A 214 5.99 -33.34 -4.81
C THR A 214 6.31 -34.16 -3.57
N LEU A 215 5.42 -34.10 -2.59
CA LEU A 215 5.52 -34.86 -1.36
C LEU A 215 5.04 -36.29 -1.65
N VAL A 216 5.97 -37.19 -1.99
CA VAL A 216 5.69 -38.63 -2.04
C VAL A 216 5.74 -39.16 -0.62
N LEU A 217 4.59 -39.28 0.03
CA LEU A 217 4.45 -40.03 1.27
C LEU A 217 4.47 -41.53 0.95
N LYS A 218 5.64 -42.17 1.12
CA LYS A 218 5.70 -43.63 1.27
C LYS A 218 5.31 -43.96 2.71
N GLY A 219 4.19 -44.66 2.88
CA GLY A 219 3.79 -45.19 4.17
C GLY A 219 4.76 -46.30 4.58
N GLU A 220 5.66 -46.02 5.51
CA GLU A 220 6.28 -47.06 6.32
C GLU A 220 5.37 -47.31 7.51
N LYS A 221 4.80 -48.52 7.59
CA LYS A 221 4.29 -49.04 8.85
C LYS A 221 5.52 -49.34 9.71
N SER A 222 5.78 -48.51 10.70
CA SER A 222 6.45 -48.95 11.92
C SER A 222 5.38 -49.08 13.00
N GLU A 223 5.27 -50.31 13.49
CA GLU A 223 4.53 -50.72 14.66
C GLU A 223 5.16 -50.05 15.89
N ASP A 224 4.33 -49.54 16.81
CA ASP A 224 4.69 -49.67 18.21
C ASP A 224 3.45 -49.86 19.10
N GLY A 225 3.51 -50.95 19.86
CA GLY A 225 2.98 -51.05 21.21
C GLY A 225 1.46 -51.03 21.41
N ASP A 226 0.82 -52.18 21.24
CA ASP A 226 -0.12 -52.62 22.28
C ASP A 226 0.19 -54.06 22.70
N GLN A 227 0.24 -54.27 24.00
CA GLN A 227 0.76 -55.46 24.65
C GLN A 227 -0.18 -56.65 24.47
N LYS A 228 0.37 -57.80 24.04
CA LYS A 228 0.01 -59.12 24.60
C LYS A 228 1.12 -60.15 24.36
N ALA A 229 1.35 -60.92 25.42
CA ALA A 229 2.48 -61.79 25.69
C ALA A 229 2.57 -63.03 24.79
N GLU A 230 3.80 -63.49 24.51
CA GLU A 230 4.21 -64.88 24.79
C GLU A 230 5.74 -65.02 24.85
N LEU A 231 6.23 -65.82 25.79
CA LEU A 231 7.65 -66.08 26.06
C LEU A 231 8.23 -67.09 25.05
N GLN A 232 9.55 -67.01 24.78
CA GLN A 232 10.63 -67.99 25.12
C GLN A 232 11.80 -68.00 24.07
N PRO A 233 12.99 -68.56 24.40
CA PRO A 233 14.25 -67.86 24.70
C PRO A 233 15.31 -67.93 23.56
N PRO A 234 16.48 -67.27 23.71
CA PRO A 234 17.52 -67.26 22.69
C PRO A 234 18.54 -68.39 22.89
N ALA A 235 19.02 -68.95 21.77
CA ALA A 235 20.22 -69.78 21.62
C ALA A 235 20.46 -69.91 20.10
N ASP A 236 21.64 -70.01 19.51
CA ASP A 236 23.01 -70.03 19.98
C ASP A 236 23.90 -69.72 18.75
N ASN A 237 25.18 -69.58 19.03
CA ASN A 237 26.30 -69.28 18.14
C ASN A 237 26.55 -70.24 16.95
N LEU A 238 27.53 -69.83 16.13
CA LEU A 238 28.52 -70.60 15.33
C LEU A 238 28.27 -70.77 13.81
N ILE A 239 29.12 -70.13 12.98
CA ILE A 239 30.29 -70.64 12.20
C ILE A 239 29.95 -71.61 11.03
N ASP A 240 30.46 -71.23 9.86
CA ASP A 240 31.21 -72.01 8.85
C ASP A 240 30.57 -72.58 7.57
N SER A 241 31.34 -72.32 6.49
CA SER A 241 31.68 -73.08 5.27
C SER A 241 30.78 -74.14 4.62
N GLY A 242 30.76 -74.08 3.27
CA GLY A 242 30.75 -75.24 2.34
C GLY A 242 29.35 -75.84 2.09
N GLU A 243 28.91 -76.14 0.87
CA GLU A 243 29.54 -76.42 -0.42
C GLU A 243 28.71 -75.81 -1.58
#